data_AF-A0AA47NNR6-F1
#
_entry.id   AF-A0AA47NNR6-F1
#
_cell.length_a   1.000
_cell.length_b   1.000
_cell.length_c   1.000
_cell.angle_alpha   90.00
_cell.angle_beta   90.00
_cell.angle_gamma   90.00
#
_symmetry.space_group_name_H-M   'P 1'
#
loop_
_entity.id
_entity.type
_entity.pdbx_description
1 polymer ?
#
loop_
_entity_poly.entity_id
_entity_poly.type
_entity_poly.pdbx_seq_one_letter_code
_entity_poly.pdbx_strand_id
1 'polypeptide(L)'
;MERRPPKLRVILNPDDTRELILPGGIPETVEELINQVRKVCGLNCNVRLQYQDRDFGDALVNLTSTAELEDFATIKVIPLTDDDQTIPVCDDLVSTETDDTELLSSSSSSVSTRTQMWPREFPIPTFSYDTELQLEKGNAVYISSKTPLTPSPKTISDILRKVAEEIYKYKSYPTDADFSDVAEALIKKHPCLYEPGSYNGCYRWKQRPKTKMATTVLS
;
A
#
# COMPACT_ATOMS: atom_id res chain seq x y z
N MET A 1 -45.06 9.19 2.39
CA MET A 1 -43.84 9.52 3.16
C MET A 1 -42.67 9.24 2.25
N GLU A 2 -42.03 10.29 1.74
CA GLU A 2 -40.80 10.16 0.95
C GLU A 2 -39.71 9.67 1.90
N ARG A 3 -39.28 8.40 1.78
CA ARG A 3 -38.13 7.92 2.55
C ARG A 3 -36.91 8.65 2.00
N ARG A 4 -36.14 9.31 2.87
CA ARG A 4 -34.88 9.94 2.47
C ARG A 4 -33.97 8.86 1.86
N PRO A 5 -33.29 9.15 0.73
CA PRO A 5 -32.40 8.18 0.12
C PRO A 5 -31.24 7.91 1.09
N PRO A 6 -30.90 6.63 1.35
CA PRO A 6 -29.80 6.29 2.22
C PRO A 6 -28.49 6.85 1.68
N LYS A 7 -27.64 7.28 2.61
CA LYS A 7 -26.34 7.88 2.34
C LYS A 7 -25.27 6.99 2.93
N LEU A 8 -24.22 6.69 2.16
CA LEU A 8 -23.09 5.92 2.63
C LEU A 8 -21.82 6.77 2.57
N ARG A 9 -20.93 6.56 3.54
CA ARG A 9 -19.59 7.15 3.53
C ARG A 9 -18.64 6.15 2.86
N VAL A 10 -18.12 6.51 1.69
CA VAL A 10 -17.22 5.67 0.89
C VAL A 10 -15.77 6.11 1.09
N ILE A 11 -14.94 5.24 1.63
CA ILE A 11 -13.50 5.47 1.82
C ILE A 11 -12.76 4.80 0.67
N LEU A 12 -12.19 5.60 -0.22
CA LEU A 12 -11.30 5.15 -1.29
C LEU A 12 -9.86 5.04 -0.77
N ASN A 13 -9.44 6.07 -0.04
CA ASN A 13 -8.12 6.19 0.58
C ASN A 13 -8.28 6.89 1.95
N PRO A 14 -7.27 6.86 2.84
CA PRO A 14 -7.32 7.58 4.11
C PRO A 14 -7.67 9.08 3.95
N ASP A 15 -7.24 9.67 2.83
CA ASP A 15 -7.46 11.09 2.50
C ASP A 15 -8.58 11.33 1.48
N ASP A 16 -9.17 10.28 0.88
CA ASP A 16 -10.27 10.39 -0.09
C ASP A 16 -11.49 9.62 0.41
N THR A 17 -12.41 10.38 1.02
CA THR A 17 -13.70 9.90 1.48
C THR A 17 -14.80 10.67 0.77
N ARG A 18 -15.77 9.95 0.20
CA ARG A 18 -16.87 10.49 -0.60
C ARG A 18 -18.22 10.10 -0.02
N GLU A 19 -19.22 10.95 -0.25
CA GLU A 19 -20.62 10.61 0.04
C GLU A 19 -21.23 9.90 -1.17
N LEU A 20 -21.82 8.72 -0.95
CA LEU A 20 -22.62 8.00 -1.93
C LEU A 20 -24.09 8.11 -1.55
N ILE A 21 -24.88 8.71 -2.42
CA ILE A 21 -26.34 8.80 -2.25
C ILE A 21 -26.98 7.70 -3.10
N LEU A 22 -27.83 6.89 -2.47
CA LEU A 22 -28.53 5.79 -3.11
C LEU A 22 -30.01 6.14 -3.32
N PRO A 23 -30.38 6.75 -4.47
CA PRO A 23 -31.73 7.28 -4.70
C PRO A 23 -32.82 6.19 -4.68
N GLY A 24 -32.45 4.96 -5.03
CA GLY A 24 -33.35 3.79 -5.03
C GLY A 24 -33.39 3.01 -3.72
N GLY A 25 -32.67 3.44 -2.67
CA GLY A 25 -32.43 2.63 -1.48
C GLY A 25 -31.14 1.81 -1.55
N ILE A 26 -30.81 1.11 -0.47
CA ILE A 26 -29.66 0.21 -0.44
C ILE A 26 -29.95 -0.96 -1.40
N PRO A 27 -29.07 -1.22 -2.39
CA PRO A 27 -29.25 -2.32 -3.34
C PRO A 27 -29.43 -3.66 -2.62
N GLU A 28 -30.19 -4.58 -3.21
CA GLU A 28 -30.40 -5.92 -2.65
C GLU A 28 -29.18 -6.84 -2.85
N THR A 29 -28.30 -6.47 -3.78
CA THR A 29 -27.09 -7.23 -4.09
C THR A 29 -25.82 -6.40 -3.89
N VAL A 30 -24.76 -7.04 -3.41
CA VAL A 30 -23.44 -6.42 -3.23
C VAL A 30 -22.86 -5.96 -4.57
N GLU A 31 -23.12 -6.69 -5.65
CA GLU A 31 -22.63 -6.37 -6.99
C GLU A 31 -23.25 -5.07 -7.55
N GLU A 32 -24.55 -4.86 -7.32
CA GLU A 32 -25.21 -3.61 -7.68
C GLU A 32 -24.67 -2.42 -6.87
N LEU A 33 -24.37 -2.62 -5.58
CA LEU A 33 -23.72 -1.62 -4.76
C LEU A 33 -22.30 -1.31 -5.26
N ILE A 34 -21.52 -2.33 -5.63
CA ILE A 34 -20.20 -2.17 -6.26
C ILE A 34 -20.34 -1.32 -7.54
N ASN A 35 -21.32 -1.60 -8.39
CA ASN A 35 -21.56 -0.82 -9.62
C ASN A 35 -21.87 0.65 -9.34
N GLN A 36 -22.68 0.94 -8.33
CA GLN A 36 -22.94 2.32 -7.91
C GLN A 36 -21.70 3.02 -7.36
N VAL A 37 -20.95 2.36 -6.49
CA VAL A 37 -19.68 2.88 -5.95
C VAL A 37 -18.71 3.17 -7.07
N ARG A 38 -18.56 2.25 -8.03
CA ARG A 38 -17.69 2.43 -9.20
C ARG A 38 -18.11 3.63 -10.04
N LYS A 39 -19.40 3.76 -10.32
CA LYS A 39 -19.96 4.86 -11.11
C LYS A 39 -19.74 6.22 -10.44
N VAL A 40 -20.00 6.32 -9.13
CA VAL A 40 -19.89 7.59 -8.38
C VAL A 40 -18.44 7.96 -8.07
N CYS A 41 -17.60 6.95 -7.79
CA CYS A 41 -16.20 7.18 -7.49
C CYS A 41 -15.30 7.26 -8.73
N GLY A 42 -15.82 6.90 -9.92
CA GLY A 42 -15.06 6.85 -11.16
C GLY A 42 -14.03 5.72 -11.18
N LEU A 43 -14.41 4.53 -10.70
CA LEU A 43 -13.53 3.37 -10.61
C LEU A 43 -13.75 2.44 -11.81
N ASN A 44 -12.67 2.16 -12.53
CA ASN A 44 -12.64 1.34 -13.74
C ASN A 44 -12.23 -0.11 -13.45
N CYS A 45 -11.87 -0.41 -12.21
CA CYS A 45 -11.34 -1.71 -11.78
C CYS A 45 -12.38 -2.53 -11.01
N ASN A 46 -12.12 -3.82 -10.88
CA ASN A 46 -12.84 -4.67 -9.95
C ASN A 46 -12.46 -4.29 -8.52
N VAL A 47 -13.46 -4.21 -7.65
CA VAL A 47 -13.28 -3.79 -6.26
C VAL A 47 -14.07 -4.69 -5.34
N ARG A 48 -13.54 -4.87 -4.14
CA ARG A 48 -14.23 -5.48 -3.01
C ARG A 48 -14.60 -4.40 -2.01
N LEU A 49 -15.76 -4.51 -1.40
CA LEU A 49 -16.21 -3.60 -0.36
C LEU A 49 -15.99 -4.21 1.02
N GLN A 50 -15.59 -3.38 1.97
CA GLN A 50 -15.63 -3.66 3.39
C GLN A 50 -16.57 -2.68 4.07
N TYR A 51 -17.27 -3.09 5.13
CA TYR A 51 -18.08 -2.19 5.96
C TYR A 51 -17.55 -2.15 7.38
N GLN A 52 -17.88 -1.06 8.09
CA GLN A 52 -17.57 -0.91 9.50
C GLN A 52 -18.61 -1.67 10.34
N ASP A 53 -18.18 -2.75 10.99
CA ASP A 53 -19.06 -3.59 11.79
C ASP A 53 -19.02 -3.19 13.27
N ARG A 54 -20.20 -2.85 13.80
CA ARG A 54 -20.36 -2.39 15.19
C ARG A 54 -20.22 -3.51 16.21
N ASP A 55 -20.55 -4.74 15.83
CA ASP A 55 -20.43 -5.92 16.70
C ASP A 55 -18.96 -6.32 16.88
N PHE A 56 -18.10 -5.94 15.94
CA PHE A 56 -16.64 -6.15 15.99
C PHE A 56 -15.86 -4.90 16.40
N GLY A 57 -16.48 -3.96 17.11
CA GLY A 57 -15.80 -2.77 17.62
C GLY A 57 -15.33 -1.83 16.52
N ASP A 58 -16.17 -1.60 15.52
CA ASP A 58 -15.90 -0.74 14.36
C ASP A 58 -14.77 -1.24 13.45
N ALA A 59 -14.48 -2.54 13.47
CA ALA A 59 -13.54 -3.17 12.55
C ALA A 59 -14.11 -3.19 11.12
N LEU A 60 -13.22 -3.06 10.12
CA LEU A 60 -13.59 -3.20 8.72
C LEU A 60 -13.64 -4.67 8.33
N VAL A 61 -14.83 -5.16 8.00
CA VAL A 61 -15.08 -6.56 7.60
C VAL A 61 -15.61 -6.63 6.17
N ASN A 62 -15.49 -7.79 5.53
CA ASN A 62 -15.91 -7.94 4.14
C ASN A 62 -17.42 -7.86 4.01
N LEU A 63 -17.90 -7.03 3.08
CA LEU A 63 -19.32 -6.92 2.81
C LEU A 63 -19.78 -8.11 1.97
N THR A 64 -20.49 -9.06 2.59
CA THR A 64 -21.09 -10.22 1.91
C THR A 64 -22.59 -10.04 1.65
N SER A 65 -23.25 -9.14 2.38
CA SER A 65 -24.66 -8.83 2.24
C SER A 65 -24.90 -7.33 2.42
N THR A 66 -25.73 -6.73 1.57
CA THR A 66 -26.14 -5.33 1.72
C THR A 66 -27.20 -5.13 2.78
N ALA A 67 -27.81 -6.20 3.30
CA ALA A 67 -28.77 -6.15 4.40
C ALA A 67 -28.15 -5.68 5.73
N GLU A 68 -26.82 -5.75 5.83
CA GLU A 68 -26.04 -5.32 7.00
C GLU A 68 -25.71 -3.81 6.95
N LEU A 69 -26.04 -3.13 5.84
CA LEU A 69 -25.79 -1.70 5.70
C LEU A 69 -26.98 -0.88 6.22
N GLU A 70 -26.67 0.07 7.10
CA GLU A 70 -27.60 1.08 7.58
C GLU A 70 -27.39 2.42 6.85
N ASP A 71 -28.32 3.36 7.05
CA ASP A 71 -28.10 4.76 6.65
C ASP A 71 -26.87 5.32 7.38
N PHE A 72 -26.02 6.05 6.66
CA PHE A 72 -24.70 6.54 7.09
C PHE A 72 -23.64 5.46 7.36
N ALA A 73 -23.85 4.21 6.94
CA ALA A 73 -22.83 3.19 7.05
C ALA A 73 -21.55 3.57 6.30
N THR A 74 -20.42 3.16 6.86
CA THR A 74 -19.09 3.41 6.28
C THR A 74 -18.64 2.19 5.52
N ILE A 75 -18.34 2.39 4.24
CA ILE A 75 -17.78 1.36 3.39
C ILE A 75 -16.40 1.77 2.90
N LYS A 76 -15.47 0.81 2.84
CA LYS A 76 -14.13 0.98 2.30
C LYS A 76 -13.98 0.18 1.01
N VAL A 77 -13.43 0.81 -0.01
CA VAL A 77 -13.17 0.19 -1.31
C VAL A 77 -11.78 -0.40 -1.32
N ILE A 78 -11.68 -1.68 -1.67
CA ILE A 78 -10.42 -2.39 -1.84
C ILE A 78 -10.29 -2.80 -3.32
N PRO A 79 -9.33 -2.23 -4.08
CA PRO A 79 -9.07 -2.65 -5.44
C PRO A 79 -8.65 -4.12 -5.51
N LEU A 80 -9.23 -4.86 -6.45
CA LEU A 80 -8.82 -6.21 -6.79
C LEU A 80 -7.97 -6.14 -8.07
N THR A 81 -6.72 -6.61 -7.99
CA THR A 81 -5.91 -6.87 -9.18
C THR A 81 -6.28 -8.26 -9.71
N ASP A 82 -6.97 -8.30 -10.85
CA ASP A 82 -7.13 -9.51 -11.66
C ASP A 82 -5.74 -9.94 -12.14
N ASP A 83 -5.22 -11.03 -11.60
CA ASP A 83 -4.14 -11.80 -12.20
C ASP A 83 -4.82 -12.71 -13.24
N ASP A 84 -4.49 -12.55 -14.52
CA ASP A 84 -4.95 -13.32 -15.69
C ASP A 84 -6.16 -12.80 -16.50
N GLN A 85 -5.95 -11.72 -17.27
CA GLN A 85 -6.15 -11.70 -18.74
C GLN A 85 -5.87 -10.30 -19.34
N THR A 86 -5.00 -10.28 -20.35
CA THR A 86 -4.78 -9.28 -21.42
C THR A 86 -5.57 -7.96 -21.40
N ILE A 87 -4.78 -6.87 -21.32
CA ILE A 87 -5.07 -5.42 -21.45
C ILE A 87 -6.09 -5.05 -22.56
N PRO A 88 -6.81 -3.91 -22.47
CA PRO A 88 -6.22 -2.66 -22.95
C PRO A 88 -6.42 -1.44 -22.04
N VAL A 89 -5.42 -0.59 -22.11
CA VAL A 89 -5.30 0.74 -21.53
C VAL A 89 -6.51 1.58 -21.97
N CYS A 90 -7.20 2.23 -21.03
CA CYS A 90 -8.08 3.34 -21.38
C CYS A 90 -7.23 4.61 -21.47
N ASP A 91 -6.58 4.77 -22.62
CA ASP A 91 -6.12 6.06 -23.13
C ASP A 91 -7.33 6.75 -23.76
N ASP A 92 -7.72 7.89 -23.21
CA ASP A 92 -8.48 8.89 -23.96
C ASP A 92 -7.87 10.26 -23.70
N LEU A 93 -6.99 10.67 -24.60
CA LEU A 93 -6.97 12.05 -25.10
C LEU A 93 -6.19 12.11 -26.42
N VAL A 94 -6.97 12.38 -27.46
CA VAL A 94 -6.68 12.94 -28.79
C VAL A 94 -5.21 13.27 -29.10
N SER A 95 -4.72 12.81 -30.26
CA SER A 95 -4.25 13.70 -31.33
C SER A 95 -3.84 12.93 -32.59
N THR A 96 -4.33 13.44 -33.70
CA THR A 96 -3.84 13.27 -35.08
C THR A 96 -2.39 13.72 -35.24
N GLU A 97 -1.78 13.27 -36.35
CA GLU A 97 -0.50 13.68 -36.99
C GLU A 97 0.78 13.08 -36.37
N THR A 98 1.39 12.04 -36.94
CA THR A 98 2.21 11.92 -38.17
C THR A 98 3.70 12.26 -37.97
N ASP A 99 4.50 11.24 -38.28
CA ASP A 99 5.93 11.18 -38.64
C ASP A 99 7.05 11.06 -37.60
N ASP A 100 8.04 10.30 -38.05
CA ASP A 100 9.14 9.59 -37.39
C ASP A 100 10.20 10.44 -36.70
N THR A 101 10.88 9.88 -35.68
CA THR A 101 12.35 9.79 -35.61
C THR A 101 12.85 9.05 -34.35
N GLU A 102 13.58 7.96 -34.58
CA GLU A 102 14.89 7.59 -34.01
C GLU A 102 15.22 7.94 -32.53
N LEU A 103 15.30 6.87 -31.72
CA LEU A 103 16.23 6.60 -30.60
C LEU A 103 16.94 7.78 -29.91
N LEU A 104 16.77 7.92 -28.58
CA LEU A 104 17.87 8.03 -27.60
C LEU A 104 17.32 7.94 -26.16
N SER A 105 17.89 7.03 -25.36
CA SER A 105 17.66 6.94 -23.92
C SER A 105 18.16 8.20 -23.22
N SER A 106 17.35 8.79 -22.36
CA SER A 106 17.83 9.57 -21.22
C SER A 106 16.83 9.49 -20.09
N SER A 107 17.35 9.08 -18.94
CA SER A 107 16.73 9.09 -17.63
C SER A 107 15.97 10.40 -17.40
N SER A 108 14.66 10.32 -17.37
CA SER A 108 13.85 11.32 -16.69
C SER A 108 13.26 10.65 -15.47
N SER A 109 13.83 10.99 -14.32
CA SER A 109 13.17 10.94 -13.03
C SER A 109 11.92 11.81 -13.11
N SER A 110 10.88 11.28 -13.75
CA SER A 110 9.53 11.79 -13.60
C SER A 110 9.17 11.50 -12.15
N VAL A 111 9.25 12.52 -11.32
CA VAL A 111 8.56 12.56 -10.02
C VAL A 111 7.06 12.57 -10.35
N SER A 112 6.57 11.41 -10.80
CA SER A 112 5.15 11.15 -10.82
C SER A 112 4.75 11.09 -9.36
N THR A 113 4.01 12.11 -8.94
CA THR A 113 3.24 12.14 -7.69
C THR A 113 2.13 11.09 -7.63
N ARG A 114 2.14 10.12 -8.56
CA ARG A 114 1.33 8.91 -8.51
C ARG A 114 2.02 7.93 -7.58
N THR A 115 1.61 7.95 -6.31
CA THR A 115 1.90 6.87 -5.36
C THR A 115 1.59 5.53 -6.03
N GLN A 116 2.63 4.71 -6.19
CA GLN A 116 2.49 3.38 -6.77
C GLN A 116 1.66 2.50 -5.82
N MET A 117 0.94 1.52 -6.36
CA MET A 117 0.23 0.56 -5.51
C MET A 117 1.23 -0.23 -4.64
N TRP A 118 0.86 -0.50 -3.39
CA TRP A 118 1.70 -1.28 -2.48
C TRP A 118 2.00 -2.66 -3.09
N PRO A 119 3.27 -3.07 -3.18
CA PRO A 119 3.65 -4.33 -3.82
C PRO A 119 3.27 -5.53 -2.96
N ARG A 120 3.01 -6.69 -3.60
CA ARG A 120 2.77 -7.96 -2.87
C ARG A 120 3.99 -8.41 -2.05
N GLU A 121 5.19 -8.21 -2.57
CA GLU A 121 6.44 -8.31 -1.82
C GLU A 121 7.18 -6.98 -1.92
N PHE A 122 7.50 -6.36 -0.78
CA PHE A 122 8.18 -5.08 -0.75
C PHE A 122 9.61 -5.19 -1.31
N PRO A 123 9.97 -4.43 -2.38
CA PRO A 123 11.30 -4.49 -2.95
C PRO A 123 12.29 -3.78 -2.03
N ILE A 124 13.32 -4.50 -1.57
CA ILE A 124 14.36 -3.90 -0.75
C ILE A 124 15.33 -3.13 -1.64
N PRO A 125 15.48 -1.80 -1.44
CA PRO A 125 16.35 -0.97 -2.24
C PRO A 125 17.82 -1.38 -2.09
N THR A 126 18.64 -0.92 -3.02
CA THR A 126 20.10 -1.02 -2.91
C THR A 126 20.61 0.02 -1.92
N PHE A 127 21.44 -0.42 -0.98
CA PHE A 127 22.09 0.46 0.00
C PHE A 127 23.42 1.00 -0.51
N SER A 128 24.09 1.84 0.28
CA SER A 128 25.46 2.25 -0.01
C SER A 128 26.39 1.04 -0.09
N TYR A 129 27.48 1.17 -0.88
CA TYR A 129 28.46 0.10 -1.08
C TYR A 129 28.97 -0.50 0.24
N ASP A 130 29.34 0.35 1.21
CA ASP A 130 29.82 -0.10 2.51
C ASP A 130 28.74 -0.86 3.30
N THR A 131 27.49 -0.44 3.20
CA THR A 131 26.36 -1.08 3.87
C THR A 131 26.07 -2.44 3.26
N GLU A 132 26.02 -2.55 1.93
CA GLU A 132 25.83 -3.84 1.24
C GLU A 132 26.96 -4.82 1.58
N LEU A 133 28.22 -4.36 1.58
CA LEU A 133 29.36 -5.20 1.94
C LEU A 133 29.28 -5.71 3.38
N GLN A 134 28.78 -4.90 4.32
CA GLN A 134 28.56 -5.33 5.71
C GLN A 134 27.42 -6.34 5.81
N LEU A 135 26.32 -6.12 5.09
CA LEU A 135 25.18 -7.03 5.06
C LEU A 135 25.54 -8.37 4.43
N GLU A 136 26.34 -8.39 3.37
CA GLU A 136 26.82 -9.61 2.72
C GLU A 136 27.70 -10.43 3.66
N LYS A 137 28.70 -9.79 4.29
CA LYS A 137 29.56 -10.42 5.30
C LYS A 137 28.75 -10.93 6.48
N GLY A 138 27.80 -10.13 6.97
CA GLY A 138 26.90 -10.52 8.05
C GLY A 138 26.04 -11.72 7.68
N ASN A 139 25.48 -11.74 6.47
CA ASN A 139 24.67 -12.85 5.96
C ASN A 139 25.48 -14.14 5.89
N ALA A 140 26.73 -14.09 5.41
CA ALA A 140 27.61 -15.25 5.38
C ALA A 140 27.88 -15.82 6.78
N VAL A 141 28.14 -14.95 7.75
CA VAL A 141 28.33 -15.35 9.17
C VAL A 141 27.03 -15.90 9.78
N TYR A 142 25.89 -15.32 9.45
CA TYR A 142 24.59 -15.80 9.92
C TYR A 142 24.25 -17.17 9.35
N ILE A 143 24.55 -17.44 8.07
CA ILE A 143 24.33 -18.74 7.46
C ILE A 143 25.20 -19.82 8.13
N SER A 144 26.46 -19.50 8.46
CA SER A 144 27.40 -20.46 9.05
C SER A 144 27.21 -20.70 10.54
N SER A 145 26.93 -19.66 11.32
CA SER A 145 26.94 -19.71 12.79
C SER A 145 25.63 -19.30 13.45
N LYS A 146 24.63 -18.87 12.67
CA LYS A 146 23.37 -18.26 13.16
C LYS A 146 23.58 -17.04 14.06
N THR A 147 24.76 -16.42 13.98
CA THR A 147 25.07 -15.20 14.72
C THR A 147 24.53 -13.98 13.97
N PRO A 148 23.63 -13.18 14.57
CA PRO A 148 23.11 -11.96 13.95
C PRO A 148 24.18 -10.88 13.87
N LEU A 149 24.11 -10.05 12.83
CA LEU A 149 24.94 -8.88 12.66
C LEU A 149 24.46 -7.78 13.61
N THR A 150 25.39 -7.13 14.31
CA THR A 150 25.14 -5.88 15.01
C THR A 150 25.51 -4.71 14.11
N PRO A 151 24.57 -4.10 13.37
CA PRO A 151 24.88 -3.04 12.42
C PRO A 151 25.33 -1.76 13.14
N SER A 152 26.28 -1.04 12.55
CA SER A 152 26.73 0.25 13.08
C SER A 152 25.64 1.33 12.92
N PRO A 153 25.67 2.42 13.70
CA PRO A 153 24.71 3.52 13.55
C PRO A 153 24.65 4.12 12.14
N LYS A 154 25.80 4.16 11.43
CA LYS A 154 25.88 4.63 10.04
C LYS A 154 25.12 3.69 9.09
N THR A 155 25.36 2.39 9.21
CA THR A 155 24.69 1.32 8.46
C THR A 155 23.17 1.38 8.67
N ILE A 156 22.74 1.51 9.93
CA ILE A 156 21.33 1.65 10.29
C ILE A 156 20.73 2.88 9.62
N SER A 157 21.39 4.04 9.72
CA SER A 157 20.90 5.28 9.12
C SER A 157 20.77 5.17 7.59
N ASP A 158 21.71 4.51 6.93
CA ASP A 158 21.68 4.33 5.48
C ASP A 158 20.51 3.43 5.05
N ILE A 159 20.35 2.28 5.71
CA ILE A 159 19.24 1.34 5.48
C ILE A 159 17.91 2.06 5.66
N LEU A 160 17.71 2.75 6.79
CA LEU A 160 16.44 3.41 7.09
C LEU A 160 16.11 4.52 6.11
N ARG A 161 17.10 5.31 5.69
CA ARG A 161 16.90 6.36 4.69
C ARG A 161 16.49 5.78 3.35
N LYS A 162 17.18 4.75 2.87
CA LYS A 162 16.87 4.10 1.59
C LYS A 162 15.52 3.40 1.60
N VAL A 163 15.21 2.68 2.68
CA VAL A 163 13.89 2.05 2.86
C VAL A 163 12.79 3.11 2.91
N ALA A 164 12.99 4.23 3.61
CA ALA A 164 12.03 5.32 3.66
C ALA A 164 11.80 5.96 2.29
N GLU A 165 12.86 6.22 1.52
CA GLU A 165 12.77 6.70 0.12
C GLU A 165 11.93 5.74 -0.73
N GLU A 166 12.13 4.43 -0.58
CA GLU A 166 11.39 3.41 -1.33
C GLU A 166 9.92 3.32 -0.91
N ILE A 167 9.62 3.31 0.40
CA ILE A 167 8.25 3.34 0.92
C ILE A 167 7.50 4.56 0.37
N TYR A 168 8.15 5.72 0.33
CA TYR A 168 7.51 6.97 -0.08
C TYR A 168 7.07 6.99 -1.55
N LYS A 169 7.66 6.13 -2.39
CA LYS A 169 7.18 5.92 -3.78
C LYS A 169 5.79 5.29 -3.82
N TYR A 170 5.42 4.55 -2.78
CA TYR A 170 4.12 3.86 -2.67
C TYR A 170 3.14 4.59 -1.76
N LYS A 171 3.60 5.04 -0.60
CA LYS A 171 2.76 5.69 0.42
C LYS A 171 3.52 6.80 1.13
N SER A 172 2.95 8.00 1.12
CA SER A 172 3.41 9.13 1.95
C SER A 172 3.16 8.90 3.45
N TYR A 173 2.10 8.16 3.78
CA TYR A 173 1.70 7.82 5.15
C TYR A 173 1.49 6.29 5.30
N PRO A 174 2.59 5.52 5.41
CA PRO A 174 2.52 4.06 5.63
C PRO A 174 1.86 3.70 6.98
N THR A 175 1.08 2.64 6.97
CA THR A 175 0.40 2.06 8.14
C THR A 175 1.30 1.07 8.89
N ASP A 176 0.87 0.60 10.05
CA ASP A 176 1.63 -0.37 10.86
C ASP A 176 1.81 -1.73 10.15
N ALA A 177 0.86 -2.13 9.31
CA ALA A 177 0.95 -3.31 8.46
C ALA A 177 2.03 -3.13 7.38
N ASP A 178 2.06 -1.98 6.71
CA ASP A 178 3.07 -1.64 5.70
C ASP A 178 4.50 -1.75 6.26
N PHE A 179 4.73 -1.23 7.47
CA PHE A 179 6.02 -1.37 8.15
C PHE A 179 6.36 -2.81 8.53
N SER A 180 5.36 -3.68 8.69
CA SER A 180 5.56 -5.10 8.99
C SER A 180 6.04 -5.83 7.73
N ASP A 181 5.41 -5.59 6.60
CA ASP A 181 5.81 -6.15 5.29
C ASP A 181 7.23 -5.75 4.94
N VAL A 182 7.59 -4.47 5.13
CA VAL A 182 8.94 -3.95 4.89
C VAL A 182 9.96 -4.66 5.77
N ALA A 183 9.66 -4.82 7.07
CA ALA A 183 10.59 -5.45 8.01
C ALA A 183 10.77 -6.95 7.70
N GLU A 184 9.72 -7.63 7.28
CA GLU A 184 9.77 -9.02 6.84
C GLU A 184 10.60 -9.16 5.56
N ALA A 185 10.34 -8.35 4.53
CA ALA A 185 11.12 -8.34 3.30
C ALA A 185 12.60 -8.04 3.55
N LEU A 186 12.90 -7.12 4.48
CA LEU A 186 14.27 -6.74 4.83
C LEU A 186 15.02 -7.91 5.46
N ILE A 187 14.39 -8.66 6.36
CA ILE A 187 14.99 -9.85 6.99
C ILE A 187 15.07 -11.02 6.01
N LYS A 188 14.06 -11.21 5.16
CA LYS A 188 14.06 -12.23 4.11
C LYS A 188 15.29 -12.05 3.19
N LYS A 189 15.60 -10.80 2.81
CA LYS A 189 16.78 -10.48 1.99
C LYS A 189 18.08 -10.48 2.81
N HIS A 190 18.05 -10.00 4.05
CA HIS A 190 19.23 -9.92 4.92
C HIS A 190 18.98 -10.62 6.27
N PRO A 191 19.07 -11.97 6.30
CA PRO A 191 18.82 -12.74 7.52
C PRO A 191 19.74 -12.37 8.69
N CYS A 192 20.93 -11.81 8.41
CA CYS A 192 21.81 -11.34 9.46
C CYS A 192 21.23 -10.21 10.31
N LEU A 193 20.20 -9.51 9.82
CA LEU A 193 19.53 -8.44 10.57
C LEU A 193 18.48 -8.97 11.55
N TYR A 194 18.21 -10.28 11.55
CA TYR A 194 17.28 -10.94 12.45
C TYR A 194 17.71 -10.80 13.91
N GLU A 195 16.78 -10.44 14.79
CA GLU A 195 17.06 -10.36 16.22
C GLU A 195 16.43 -11.53 17.00
N PRO A 196 17.23 -12.34 17.70
CA PRO A 196 16.71 -13.40 18.55
C PRO A 196 15.95 -12.83 19.76
N GLY A 197 14.77 -13.36 20.05
CA GLY A 197 13.97 -13.01 21.24
C GLY A 197 12.73 -12.15 20.97
N SER A 198 12.44 -11.79 19.71
CA SER A 198 11.17 -11.17 19.30
C SER A 198 10.34 -12.15 18.46
N TYR A 199 9.01 -12.15 18.63
CA TYR A 199 8.07 -13.12 18.01
C TYR A 199 8.28 -13.35 16.50
N ASN A 200 8.77 -12.34 15.76
CA ASN A 200 9.12 -12.46 14.34
C ASN A 200 10.55 -11.97 14.00
N GLY A 201 11.37 -11.65 15.01
CA GLY A 201 12.73 -11.10 14.86
C GLY A 201 12.89 -9.78 14.07
N CYS A 202 11.78 -9.21 13.59
CA CYS A 202 11.71 -8.02 12.75
C CYS A 202 11.29 -6.74 13.49
N TYR A 203 10.96 -6.85 14.78
CA TYR A 203 10.30 -5.78 15.53
C TYR A 203 11.08 -4.46 15.54
N ARG A 204 12.40 -4.48 15.81
CA ARG A 204 13.19 -3.24 15.78
C ARG A 204 13.31 -2.65 14.39
N TRP A 205 13.31 -3.49 13.35
CA TRP A 205 13.32 -3.02 11.95
C TRP A 205 11.98 -2.49 11.48
N LYS A 206 10.87 -2.91 12.08
CA LYS A 206 9.54 -2.29 11.91
C LYS A 206 9.46 -0.92 12.61
N GLN A 207 9.96 -0.82 13.85
CA GLN A 207 9.86 0.41 14.64
C GLN A 207 10.78 1.53 14.14
N ARG A 208 12.00 1.22 13.68
CA ARG A 208 12.98 2.23 13.29
C ARG A 208 12.52 3.16 12.14
N PRO A 209 11.96 2.65 11.01
CA PRO A 209 11.41 3.49 9.96
C PRO A 209 10.25 4.34 10.46
N LYS A 210 9.34 3.75 11.25
CA LYS A 210 8.18 4.43 11.85
C LYS A 210 8.60 5.66 12.66
N THR A 211 9.61 5.52 13.52
CA THR A 211 10.16 6.65 14.29
C THR A 211 10.83 7.68 13.39
N LYS A 212 11.64 7.26 12.42
CA LYS A 212 12.38 8.18 11.52
C LYS A 212 11.43 9.02 10.67
N MET A 213 10.36 8.42 10.15
CA MET A 213 9.33 9.11 9.36
C MET A 213 8.50 10.05 10.23
N ALA A 214 8.10 9.63 11.43
CA ALA A 214 7.37 10.50 12.38
C ALA A 214 8.17 11.74 12.82
N THR A 215 9.49 11.65 12.93
CA THR A 215 10.33 12.82 13.26
C THR A 215 10.48 13.79 12.08
N THR A 216 10.38 13.31 10.83
CA THR A 216 10.57 14.15 9.62
C THR A 216 9.35 15.05 9.33
N VAL A 217 8.17 14.73 9.88
CA VAL A 217 6.96 15.56 9.75
C VAL A 217 6.86 16.70 10.79
N LEU A 218 7.83 16.81 11.71
CA LEU A 218 7.83 17.78 12.82
C LEU A 218 9.05 18.74 12.81
N SER A 219 9.76 18.89 11.70
CA SER A 219 10.86 19.85 11.53
C SER A 219 10.73 20.59 10.21
#